data_AF-A0A3S3REI6-F1
#
_entry.id   AF-A0A3S3REI6-F1
#
_cell.length_a   1.000
_cell.length_b   1.000
_cell.length_c   1.000
_cell.angle_alpha   90.00
_cell.angle_beta   90.00
_cell.angle_gamma   90.00
#
_symmetry.space_group_name_H-M   'P 1'
#
loop_
_entity.id
_entity.type
_entity.pdbx_description
1 polymer ?
#
loop_
_entity_poly.entity_id
_entity_poly.type
_entity_poly.pdbx_seq_one_letter_code
_entity_poly.pdbx_strand_id
1 'polypeptide(L)'
;IFSIDGSTVGEKPLENTPDAARLADDAALKARLADYVRANAAAVDLGVYQIPDEFLARKVISWSTFGSARQANHPFTPIFEPKDLAALDYSKFSLARTPEALVELLDNGACQGCHQAGSTAGFHFIGLDDATTSPLNRLEVGISPHLHAEIARREAWLQATAEGRDPNRFRPLSFAPPATWKDGGEVAYAPAETAMPCLMPEDAARFGSSWQCGGGTICTPIATASGVRTKLAECLLPKDSPAMFSGHPCLTGSIASNAAEPFNDRYRITGQFAAFAPAISRTAFTCRPPKIGVPGGFAYRACDDKDRAFSAFKAGKSMPSEICGLVGGKKFDICVATNNFDQCLGGAVNRGNRPACSADHFCREDYMCQSLPADTPGAAKVKGIGFCSPTYFIFQMRIDNHATPWATTARASMGSGFGAAAEE
;
A
#
# COMPACT_ATOMS: atom_id res chain seq x y z
N ILE A 1 10.39 -15.84 -7.83
CA ILE A 1 9.46 -16.93 -7.42
C ILE A 1 10.22 -18.24 -7.55
N PHE A 2 10.00 -19.20 -6.67
CA PHE A 2 10.69 -20.50 -6.75
C PHE A 2 9.74 -21.62 -7.16
N SER A 3 10.18 -22.51 -8.03
CA SER A 3 9.57 -23.83 -8.23
C SER A 3 10.13 -24.84 -7.28
N ILE A 4 9.28 -25.77 -6.87
CA ILE A 4 9.68 -26.98 -6.17
C ILE A 4 9.51 -28.13 -7.16
N ASP A 5 10.59 -28.85 -7.41
CA ASP A 5 10.59 -30.11 -8.17
C ASP A 5 11.24 -31.20 -7.32
N GLY A 6 10.42 -32.08 -6.75
CA GLY A 6 10.84 -33.00 -5.70
C GLY A 6 11.43 -32.26 -4.50
N SER A 7 12.72 -32.49 -4.24
CA SER A 7 13.49 -31.83 -3.18
C SER A 7 14.28 -30.60 -3.66
N THR A 8 14.16 -30.23 -4.93
CA THR A 8 14.93 -29.12 -5.52
C THR A 8 14.10 -27.85 -5.57
N VAL A 9 14.75 -26.73 -5.26
CA VAL A 9 14.17 -25.38 -5.35
C VAL A 9 14.88 -24.65 -6.49
N GLY A 10 14.13 -24.25 -7.51
CA GLY A 10 14.65 -23.55 -8.69
C GLY A 10 14.01 -22.18 -8.87
N GLU A 11 14.73 -21.21 -9.45
CA GLU A 11 14.16 -19.91 -9.79
C GLU A 11 13.24 -20.00 -11.01
N LYS A 12 12.02 -19.49 -10.89
CA LYS A 12 11.08 -19.31 -12.00
C LYS A 12 11.02 -17.86 -12.44
N PRO A 13 10.79 -17.61 -13.75
CA PRO A 13 10.42 -16.30 -14.24
C PRO A 13 9.20 -15.74 -13.50
N LEU A 14 9.15 -14.42 -13.38
CA LEU A 14 8.05 -13.67 -12.81
C LEU A 14 7.03 -13.41 -13.94
N GLU A 15 5.92 -14.16 -13.95
CA GLU A 15 4.96 -14.31 -15.06
C GLU A 15 4.41 -13.03 -15.73
N ASN A 16 4.55 -11.89 -15.07
CA ASN A 16 4.03 -10.59 -15.46
C ASN A 16 5.09 -9.47 -15.47
N THR A 17 6.37 -9.80 -15.25
CA THR A 17 7.41 -8.80 -14.96
C THR A 17 8.59 -8.88 -15.93
N PRO A 18 8.85 -7.83 -16.71
CA PRO A 18 9.86 -7.86 -17.75
C PRO A 18 11.26 -7.73 -17.16
N ASP A 19 12.24 -8.36 -17.80
CA ASP A 19 13.66 -8.09 -17.57
C ASP A 19 14.05 -6.79 -18.28
N ALA A 20 13.74 -5.67 -17.63
CA ALA A 20 13.94 -4.33 -18.20
C ALA A 20 15.40 -4.05 -18.59
N ALA A 21 16.37 -4.60 -17.84
CA ALA A 21 17.79 -4.43 -18.16
C ALA A 21 18.16 -5.16 -19.46
N ARG A 22 17.78 -6.45 -19.58
CA ARG A 22 18.02 -7.22 -20.80
C ARG A 22 17.31 -6.61 -22.01
N LEU A 23 16.09 -6.12 -21.83
CA LEU A 23 15.30 -5.50 -22.90
C LEU A 23 15.85 -4.13 -23.32
N ALA A 24 16.54 -3.41 -22.44
CA ALA A 24 17.21 -2.16 -22.80
C ALA A 24 18.41 -2.39 -23.71
N ASP A 25 19.11 -3.52 -23.54
CA ASP A 25 20.32 -3.86 -24.30
C ASP A 25 20.04 -4.67 -25.59
N ASP A 26 18.84 -5.25 -25.75
CA ASP A 26 18.44 -6.03 -26.92
C ASP A 26 17.21 -5.43 -27.63
N ALA A 27 17.48 -4.62 -28.66
CA ALA A 27 16.45 -3.97 -29.46
C ALA A 27 15.53 -4.96 -30.21
N ALA A 28 16.04 -6.13 -30.59
CA ALA A 28 15.24 -7.14 -31.29
C ALA A 28 14.29 -7.84 -30.31
N LEU A 29 14.75 -8.16 -29.10
CA LEU A 29 13.92 -8.70 -28.03
C LEU A 29 12.85 -7.69 -27.60
N LYS A 30 13.21 -6.40 -27.45
CA LYS A 30 12.25 -5.32 -27.17
C LYS A 30 11.19 -5.20 -28.27
N ALA A 31 11.57 -5.28 -29.55
CA ALA A 31 10.62 -5.26 -30.66
C ALA A 31 9.64 -6.45 -30.60
N ARG A 32 10.13 -7.66 -30.31
CA ARG A 32 9.27 -8.84 -30.12
C ARG A 32 8.31 -8.70 -28.93
N LEU A 33 8.75 -8.07 -27.84
CA LEU A 33 7.86 -7.78 -26.71
C LEU A 33 6.76 -6.78 -27.12
N ALA A 34 7.11 -5.74 -27.90
CA ALA A 34 6.12 -4.80 -28.44
C ALA A 34 5.11 -5.50 -29.35
N ASP A 35 5.57 -6.41 -30.22
CA ASP A 35 4.71 -7.23 -31.09
C ASP A 35 3.76 -8.10 -30.26
N TYR A 36 4.27 -8.76 -29.22
CA TYR A 36 3.45 -9.52 -28.28
C TYR A 36 2.38 -8.66 -27.62
N VAL A 37 2.75 -7.49 -27.08
CA VAL A 37 1.80 -6.58 -26.40
C VAL A 37 0.72 -6.12 -27.38
N ARG A 38 1.09 -5.74 -28.62
CA ARG A 38 0.10 -5.36 -29.65
C ARG A 38 -0.85 -6.49 -30.01
N ALA A 39 -0.31 -7.70 -30.18
CA ALA A 39 -1.11 -8.89 -30.49
C ALA A 39 -2.05 -9.31 -29.34
N ASN A 40 -1.70 -8.98 -28.10
CA ASN A 40 -2.44 -9.36 -26.89
C ASN A 40 -3.09 -8.16 -26.18
N ALA A 41 -3.22 -7.01 -26.84
CA ALA A 41 -3.62 -5.77 -26.18
C ALA A 41 -5.00 -5.84 -25.50
N ALA A 42 -5.95 -6.59 -26.07
CA ALA A 42 -7.25 -6.83 -25.43
C ALA A 42 -7.14 -7.65 -24.14
N ALA A 43 -6.23 -8.62 -24.08
CA ALA A 43 -5.97 -9.41 -22.86
C ALA A 43 -5.22 -8.58 -21.80
N VAL A 44 -4.30 -7.71 -22.23
CA VAL A 44 -3.62 -6.73 -21.36
C VAL A 44 -4.63 -5.76 -20.76
N ASP A 45 -5.53 -5.22 -21.58
CA ASP A 45 -6.59 -4.32 -21.14
C ASP A 45 -7.55 -4.95 -20.12
N LEU A 46 -7.86 -6.23 -20.26
CA LEU A 46 -8.65 -6.99 -19.29
C LEU A 46 -7.85 -7.44 -18.05
N GLY A 47 -6.53 -7.27 -18.04
CA GLY A 47 -5.63 -7.71 -16.98
C GLY A 47 -5.45 -9.23 -16.89
N VAL A 48 -5.67 -9.96 -17.99
CA VAL A 48 -5.61 -11.43 -18.08
C VAL A 48 -4.68 -11.90 -19.19
N TYR A 49 -3.38 -11.64 -19.01
CA TYR A 49 -2.33 -11.95 -19.98
C TYR A 49 -1.19 -12.73 -19.33
N GLN A 50 -0.40 -13.44 -20.15
CA GLN A 50 0.79 -14.16 -19.72
C GLN A 50 1.95 -13.81 -20.64
N ILE A 51 2.96 -13.12 -20.11
CA ILE A 51 4.10 -12.69 -20.89
C ILE A 51 5.01 -13.90 -21.17
N PRO A 52 5.51 -14.07 -22.40
CA PRO A 52 6.43 -15.15 -22.71
C PRO A 52 7.73 -15.09 -21.91
N ASP A 53 8.22 -16.25 -21.47
CA ASP A 53 9.42 -16.42 -20.63
C ASP A 53 10.66 -15.72 -21.16
N GLU A 54 10.81 -15.59 -22.49
CA GLU A 54 11.96 -14.93 -23.12
C GLU A 54 12.09 -13.44 -22.73
N PHE A 55 11.02 -12.81 -22.23
CA PHE A 55 11.02 -11.40 -21.82
C PHE A 55 11.14 -11.23 -20.31
N LEU A 56 10.89 -12.28 -19.53
CA LEU A 56 10.64 -12.18 -18.09
C LEU A 56 11.92 -12.12 -17.26
N ALA A 57 11.86 -11.34 -16.18
CA ALA A 57 12.85 -11.35 -15.12
C ALA A 57 12.65 -12.56 -14.20
N ARG A 58 13.72 -13.03 -13.53
CA ARG A 58 13.64 -14.06 -12.48
C ARG A 58 13.68 -13.48 -11.06
N LYS A 59 14.25 -12.27 -10.95
CA LYS A 59 14.42 -11.53 -9.71
C LYS A 59 14.18 -10.05 -9.98
N VAL A 60 13.46 -9.40 -9.09
CA VAL A 60 13.27 -7.95 -9.07
C VAL A 60 13.36 -7.43 -7.65
N ILE A 61 13.63 -6.14 -7.52
CA ILE A 61 13.60 -5.41 -6.26
C ILE A 61 12.50 -4.37 -6.40
N SER A 62 11.60 -4.32 -5.43
CA SER A 62 10.57 -3.31 -5.34
C SER A 62 10.88 -2.35 -4.20
N TRP A 63 10.54 -1.08 -4.39
CA TRP A 63 10.89 0.00 -3.48
C TRP A 63 9.63 0.52 -2.79
N SER A 64 9.54 0.30 -1.49
CA SER A 64 8.43 0.77 -0.65
C SER A 64 8.57 2.25 -0.29
N THR A 65 7.52 2.80 0.35
CA THR A 65 7.35 4.23 0.67
C THR A 65 7.15 5.07 -0.60
N PHE A 66 5.91 5.53 -0.82
CA PHE A 66 5.45 6.11 -2.11
C PHE A 66 5.78 5.21 -3.30
N GLY A 67 5.59 3.90 -3.13
CA GLY A 67 6.05 2.91 -4.10
C GLY A 67 5.37 3.08 -5.46
N SER A 68 4.09 3.39 -5.48
CA SER A 68 3.31 3.74 -6.68
C SER A 68 3.88 4.95 -7.44
N ALA A 69 4.56 5.88 -6.76
CA ALA A 69 5.20 7.04 -7.39
C ALA A 69 6.65 6.79 -7.84
N ARG A 70 7.27 5.66 -7.49
CA ARG A 70 8.70 5.41 -7.75
C ARG A 70 8.92 4.77 -9.11
N GLN A 71 9.70 5.43 -9.98
CA GLN A 71 10.01 4.94 -11.32
C GLN A 71 10.49 3.47 -11.37
N ALA A 72 11.28 3.03 -10.39
CA ALA A 72 11.79 1.65 -10.36
C ALA A 72 10.70 0.57 -10.16
N ASN A 73 9.49 0.96 -9.74
CA ASN A 73 8.34 0.06 -9.67
C ASN A 73 7.47 0.08 -10.94
N HIS A 74 7.89 0.82 -11.98
CA HIS A 74 7.25 0.91 -13.30
C HIS A 74 8.16 0.28 -14.37
N PRO A 75 8.29 -1.05 -14.43
CA PRO A 75 9.29 -1.72 -15.26
C PRO A 75 9.02 -1.66 -16.78
N PHE A 76 7.80 -1.41 -17.23
CA PHE A 76 7.42 -1.23 -18.64
C PHE A 76 7.53 0.21 -19.13
N THR A 77 7.30 1.19 -18.27
CA THR A 77 7.47 2.60 -18.62
C THR A 77 8.81 2.95 -19.31
N PRO A 78 9.99 2.49 -18.85
CA PRO A 78 11.25 2.74 -19.55
C PRO A 78 11.43 1.89 -20.83
N ILE A 79 10.62 0.84 -21.01
CA ILE A 79 10.68 -0.04 -22.17
C ILE A 79 9.85 0.53 -23.31
N PHE A 80 8.65 1.04 -23.03
CA PHE A 80 7.69 1.48 -24.05
C PHE A 80 7.49 2.99 -24.08
N GLU A 81 7.69 3.57 -25.26
CA GLU A 81 7.19 4.90 -25.57
C GLU A 81 5.73 4.81 -26.05
N PRO A 82 4.86 5.81 -25.77
CA PRO A 82 3.46 5.77 -26.20
C PRO A 82 3.27 5.50 -27.70
N LYS A 83 4.18 6.00 -28.54
CA LYS A 83 4.19 5.78 -29.99
C LYS A 83 4.32 4.31 -30.40
N ASP A 84 4.92 3.47 -29.56
CA ASP A 84 5.14 2.05 -29.85
C ASP A 84 3.81 1.28 -29.90
N LEU A 85 2.78 1.82 -29.22
CA LEU A 85 1.45 1.20 -29.08
C LEU A 85 0.32 2.05 -29.71
N ALA A 86 0.64 3.21 -30.30
CA ALA A 86 -0.34 4.17 -30.81
C ALA A 86 -1.24 3.66 -31.95
N ALA A 87 -0.85 2.60 -32.66
CA ALA A 87 -1.63 2.03 -33.76
C ALA A 87 -2.82 1.16 -33.29
N LEU A 88 -2.97 0.91 -31.99
CA LEU A 88 -4.08 0.13 -31.43
C LEU A 88 -5.39 0.94 -31.46
N ASP A 89 -6.50 0.23 -31.64
CA ASP A 89 -7.84 0.81 -31.57
C ASP A 89 -8.36 0.79 -30.12
N TYR A 90 -7.99 1.83 -29.36
CA TYR A 90 -8.37 2.00 -27.95
C TYR A 90 -9.87 2.14 -27.69
N SER A 91 -10.68 2.38 -28.73
CA SER A 91 -12.14 2.43 -28.58
C SER A 91 -12.76 1.06 -28.30
N LYS A 92 -12.04 -0.02 -28.62
CA LYS A 92 -12.46 -1.41 -28.39
C LYS A 92 -12.12 -1.96 -27.01
N PHE A 93 -11.30 -1.25 -26.25
CA PHE A 93 -10.83 -1.69 -24.95
C PHE A 93 -11.88 -1.39 -23.87
N SER A 94 -11.92 -2.20 -22.82
CA SER A 94 -12.72 -1.97 -21.63
C SER A 94 -12.18 -0.82 -20.79
N LEU A 95 -10.86 -0.77 -20.56
CA LEU A 95 -10.24 0.15 -19.61
C LEU A 95 -9.28 1.16 -20.23
N ALA A 96 -8.24 0.75 -20.95
CA ALA A 96 -7.30 1.69 -21.54
C ALA A 96 -7.95 2.51 -22.67
N ARG A 97 -7.81 3.84 -22.64
CA ARG A 97 -8.24 4.76 -23.72
C ARG A 97 -7.07 5.37 -24.48
N THR A 98 -5.84 5.16 -24.00
CA THR A 98 -4.62 5.75 -24.56
C THR A 98 -3.45 4.77 -24.44
N PRO A 99 -2.38 4.94 -25.23
CA PRO A 99 -1.14 4.18 -25.06
C PRO A 99 -0.52 4.31 -23.67
N GLU A 100 -0.60 5.50 -23.07
CA GLU A 100 -0.12 5.76 -21.72
C GLU A 100 -0.85 4.90 -20.69
N ALA A 101 -2.19 4.79 -20.80
CA ALA A 101 -2.97 3.92 -19.92
C ALA A 101 -2.62 2.44 -20.10
N LEU A 102 -2.36 1.98 -21.33
CA LEU A 102 -1.99 0.58 -21.56
C LEU A 102 -0.62 0.24 -20.95
N VAL A 103 0.34 1.17 -20.99
CA VAL A 103 1.63 1.00 -20.30
C VAL A 103 1.45 1.04 -18.78
N GLU A 104 0.61 1.92 -18.25
CA GLU A 104 0.27 1.94 -16.82
C GLU A 104 -0.38 0.62 -16.37
N LEU A 105 -1.23 0.00 -17.20
CA LEU A 105 -1.79 -1.32 -16.89
C LEU A 105 -0.73 -2.42 -16.82
N LEU A 106 0.26 -2.38 -17.71
CA LEU A 106 1.39 -3.32 -17.67
C LEU A 106 2.26 -3.09 -16.42
N ASP A 107 2.55 -1.83 -16.10
CA ASP A 107 3.31 -1.46 -14.90
C ASP A 107 2.58 -1.88 -13.62
N ASN A 108 1.31 -1.50 -13.50
CA ASN A 108 0.44 -1.89 -12.39
C ASN A 108 0.27 -3.40 -12.29
N GLY A 109 0.23 -4.10 -13.43
CA GLY A 109 0.12 -5.55 -13.50
C GLY A 109 1.42 -6.30 -13.17
N ALA A 110 2.58 -5.64 -13.15
CA ALA A 110 3.87 -6.26 -12.81
C ALA A 110 4.00 -6.57 -11.31
N CYS A 111 4.95 -7.42 -10.92
CA CYS A 111 5.24 -7.72 -9.52
C CYS A 111 5.50 -6.43 -8.72
N GLN A 112 6.35 -5.53 -9.22
CA GLN A 112 6.66 -4.29 -8.51
C GLN A 112 5.46 -3.34 -8.43
N GLY A 113 4.70 -3.18 -9.50
CA GLY A 113 3.57 -2.24 -9.53
C GLY A 113 2.42 -2.69 -8.63
N CYS A 114 1.97 -3.94 -8.77
CA CYS A 114 0.86 -4.48 -7.97
C CYS A 114 1.20 -4.47 -6.47
N HIS A 115 2.43 -4.87 -6.11
CA HIS A 115 2.90 -4.81 -4.74
C HIS A 115 3.09 -3.38 -4.23
N GLN A 116 3.08 -2.33 -5.05
CA GLN A 116 3.29 -0.97 -4.57
C GLN A 116 2.12 -0.03 -4.80
N ALA A 117 1.00 -0.55 -5.31
CA ALA A 117 -0.19 0.23 -5.55
C ALA A 117 -1.39 -0.44 -4.88
N GLY A 118 -1.83 0.12 -3.75
CA GLY A 118 -2.94 -0.41 -2.94
C GLY A 118 -2.56 -1.53 -1.97
N SER A 119 -1.34 -2.08 -2.06
CA SER A 119 -0.81 -2.99 -1.04
C SER A 119 -0.30 -2.24 0.20
N THR A 120 0.00 -2.96 1.29
CA THR A 120 0.66 -2.38 2.46
C THR A 120 2.13 -2.79 2.48
N ALA A 121 3.03 -1.85 2.15
CA ALA A 121 4.48 -2.09 2.05
C ALA A 121 4.89 -3.32 1.22
N GLY A 122 4.15 -3.66 0.17
CA GLY A 122 4.45 -4.85 -0.63
C GLY A 122 3.72 -6.11 -0.19
N PHE A 123 2.83 -6.06 0.81
CA PHE A 123 2.15 -7.25 1.32
C PHE A 123 0.66 -7.18 1.01
N HIS A 124 0.12 -8.27 0.44
CA HIS A 124 -1.33 -8.45 0.28
C HIS A 124 -1.94 -9.02 1.56
N PHE A 125 -1.25 -10.02 2.12
CA PHE A 125 -1.55 -10.69 3.36
C PHE A 125 -0.36 -10.51 4.30
N ILE A 126 -0.60 -9.82 5.41
CA ILE A 126 0.39 -9.62 6.46
C ILE A 126 0.20 -10.68 7.56
N GLY A 127 -1.04 -11.16 7.73
CA GLY A 127 -1.43 -12.08 8.78
C GLY A 127 -1.81 -11.35 10.07
N LEU A 128 -2.67 -12.00 10.85
CA LEU A 128 -2.95 -11.57 12.22
C LEU A 128 -1.95 -12.22 13.17
N ASP A 129 -1.59 -11.48 14.19
CA ASP A 129 -0.67 -11.95 15.21
C ASP A 129 -1.39 -12.74 16.29
N ASP A 130 -0.69 -13.72 16.85
CA ASP A 130 -1.18 -14.51 17.98
C ASP A 130 -0.88 -13.84 19.33
N ALA A 131 -1.33 -14.50 20.40
CA ALA A 131 -1.11 -14.05 21.77
C ALA A 131 0.37 -14.06 22.21
N THR A 132 1.25 -14.77 21.51
CA THR A 132 2.69 -14.81 21.80
C THR A 132 3.43 -13.61 21.22
N THR A 133 2.84 -12.96 20.22
CA THR A 133 3.42 -11.76 19.61
C THR A 133 3.41 -10.59 20.58
N SER A 134 4.52 -9.86 20.61
CA SER A 134 4.66 -8.53 21.22
C SER A 134 3.40 -7.68 21.08
N PRO A 135 2.74 -7.23 22.17
CA PRO A 135 1.64 -6.29 22.06
C PRO A 135 1.97 -4.99 21.32
N LEU A 136 3.24 -4.55 21.31
CA LEU A 136 3.68 -3.38 20.53
C LEU A 136 3.88 -3.67 19.03
N ASN A 137 3.72 -4.92 18.59
CA ASN A 137 3.87 -5.32 17.18
C ASN A 137 2.60 -5.88 16.58
N ARG A 138 1.54 -6.09 17.38
CA ARG A 138 0.31 -6.72 16.92
C ARG A 138 -0.41 -5.85 15.90
N LEU A 139 -0.89 -6.48 14.85
CA LEU A 139 -1.70 -5.86 13.81
C LEU A 139 -3.18 -6.07 14.10
N GLU A 140 -3.94 -5.01 13.91
CA GLU A 140 -5.41 -5.07 13.99
C GLU A 140 -6.00 -5.55 12.66
N VAL A 141 -5.33 -5.21 11.55
CA VAL A 141 -5.75 -5.58 10.20
C VAL A 141 -4.60 -6.32 9.52
N GLY A 142 -4.83 -7.61 9.24
CA GLY A 142 -3.84 -8.51 8.65
C GLY A 142 -3.82 -8.56 7.12
N ILE A 143 -4.60 -7.68 6.46
CA ILE A 143 -4.73 -7.63 5.00
C ILE A 143 -4.53 -6.21 4.48
N SER A 144 -4.10 -6.09 3.23
CA SER A 144 -3.99 -4.80 2.55
C SER A 144 -5.34 -4.27 2.01
N PRO A 145 -5.44 -2.96 1.73
CA PRO A 145 -6.58 -2.39 1.02
C PRO A 145 -6.83 -3.08 -0.33
N HIS A 146 -5.77 -3.41 -1.07
CA HIS A 146 -5.89 -4.12 -2.35
C HIS A 146 -6.56 -5.50 -2.17
N LEU A 147 -6.08 -6.30 -1.20
CA LEU A 147 -6.69 -7.61 -0.93
C LEU A 147 -8.16 -7.44 -0.50
N HIS A 148 -8.45 -6.46 0.34
CA HIS A 148 -9.82 -6.16 0.75
C HIS A 148 -10.74 -5.82 -0.44
N ALA A 149 -10.32 -4.90 -1.32
CA ALA A 149 -11.08 -4.52 -2.52
C ALA A 149 -11.29 -5.71 -3.48
N GLU A 150 -10.33 -6.63 -3.52
CA GLU A 150 -10.33 -7.79 -4.39
C GLU A 150 -11.23 -8.95 -3.89
N ILE A 151 -11.62 -8.99 -2.61
CA ILE A 151 -12.47 -10.04 -2.04
C ILE A 151 -13.80 -10.14 -2.81
N ALA A 152 -14.49 -9.01 -3.03
CA ALA A 152 -15.78 -8.99 -3.71
C ALA A 152 -15.70 -9.54 -5.15
N ARG A 153 -14.58 -9.27 -5.85
CA ARG A 153 -14.35 -9.80 -7.21
C ARG A 153 -14.19 -11.32 -7.18
N ARG A 154 -13.41 -11.82 -6.21
CA ARG A 154 -13.13 -13.25 -6.04
C ARG A 154 -14.39 -14.02 -5.66
N GLU A 155 -15.21 -13.47 -4.80
CA GLU A 155 -16.52 -14.04 -4.44
C GLU A 155 -17.43 -14.13 -5.66
N ALA A 156 -17.58 -13.04 -6.42
CA ALA A 156 -18.39 -13.03 -7.64
C ALA A 156 -17.86 -14.04 -8.70
N TRP A 157 -16.54 -14.13 -8.86
CA TRP A 157 -15.92 -15.12 -9.74
C TRP A 157 -16.22 -16.55 -9.32
N LEU A 158 -16.04 -16.85 -8.03
CA LEU A 158 -16.26 -18.19 -7.48
C LEU A 158 -17.73 -18.59 -7.61
N GLN A 159 -18.66 -17.66 -7.32
CA GLN A 159 -20.08 -17.88 -7.49
C GLN A 159 -20.44 -18.19 -8.95
N ALA A 160 -19.99 -17.38 -9.90
CA ALA A 160 -20.24 -17.63 -11.33
C ALA A 160 -19.70 -19.00 -11.78
N THR A 161 -18.49 -19.35 -11.34
CA THR A 161 -17.87 -20.65 -11.64
C THR A 161 -18.68 -21.81 -11.05
N ALA A 162 -19.12 -21.69 -9.79
CA ALA A 162 -19.92 -22.72 -9.11
C ALA A 162 -21.30 -22.92 -9.77
N GLU A 163 -21.86 -21.86 -10.36
CA GLU A 163 -23.13 -21.89 -11.09
C GLU A 163 -22.98 -22.29 -12.57
N GLY A 164 -21.76 -22.60 -13.04
CA GLY A 164 -21.50 -22.98 -14.43
C GLY A 164 -21.59 -21.83 -15.43
N ARG A 165 -21.48 -20.57 -14.98
CA ARG A 165 -21.48 -19.36 -15.80
C ARG A 165 -20.05 -18.90 -16.08
N ASP A 166 -19.83 -18.13 -17.15
CA ASP A 166 -18.53 -17.51 -17.40
C ASP A 166 -18.33 -16.35 -16.40
N PRO A 167 -17.28 -16.38 -15.57
CA PRO A 167 -17.03 -15.32 -14.60
C PRO A 167 -16.55 -14.04 -15.27
N ASN A 168 -16.82 -12.89 -14.65
CA ASN A 168 -16.25 -11.62 -15.09
C ASN A 168 -14.71 -11.66 -14.98
N ARG A 169 -14.03 -11.58 -16.13
CA ARG A 169 -12.57 -11.71 -16.21
C ARG A 169 -11.79 -10.42 -15.97
N PHE A 170 -12.47 -9.29 -16.03
CA PHE A 170 -11.84 -7.98 -15.90
C PHE A 170 -11.14 -7.83 -14.56
N ARG A 171 -9.88 -7.40 -14.59
CA ARG A 171 -9.13 -7.00 -13.40
C ARG A 171 -8.94 -5.48 -13.39
N PRO A 172 -9.30 -4.79 -12.31
CA PRO A 172 -9.12 -3.36 -12.21
C PRO A 172 -7.66 -3.02 -11.90
N LEU A 173 -7.31 -1.74 -11.94
CA LEU A 173 -6.06 -1.25 -11.36
C LEU A 173 -5.97 -1.69 -9.90
N SER A 174 -4.80 -2.14 -9.44
CA SER A 174 -4.63 -2.72 -8.10
C SER A 174 -4.95 -1.73 -6.96
N PHE A 175 -4.90 -0.43 -7.25
CA PHE A 175 -5.23 0.65 -6.33
C PHE A 175 -6.68 1.14 -6.43
N ALA A 176 -7.54 0.46 -7.19
CA ALA A 176 -8.96 0.76 -7.25
C ALA A 176 -9.65 0.48 -5.89
N PRO A 177 -10.66 1.28 -5.52
CA PRO A 177 -11.46 1.01 -4.33
C PRO A 177 -12.33 -0.23 -4.54
N PRO A 178 -12.97 -0.74 -3.46
CA PRO A 178 -13.95 -1.81 -3.58
C PRO A 178 -15.01 -1.52 -4.64
N ALA A 179 -15.50 -2.55 -5.31
CA ALA A 179 -16.49 -2.43 -6.36
C ALA A 179 -17.55 -3.52 -6.23
N THR A 180 -18.72 -3.24 -6.77
CA THR A 180 -19.71 -4.30 -7.04
C THR A 180 -19.45 -4.93 -8.40
N TRP A 181 -19.53 -6.25 -8.43
CA TRP A 181 -19.20 -7.08 -9.59
C TRP A 181 -20.47 -7.74 -10.09
N LYS A 182 -20.86 -7.46 -11.34
CA LYS A 182 -22.01 -8.10 -11.99
C LYS A 182 -21.55 -8.99 -13.13
N ASP A 183 -22.42 -9.95 -13.45
CA ASP A 183 -22.29 -10.79 -14.64
C ASP A 183 -22.39 -9.91 -15.90
N GLY A 184 -21.42 -10.03 -16.82
CA GLY A 184 -21.39 -9.24 -18.06
C GLY A 184 -20.33 -8.12 -18.13
N GLY A 185 -19.40 -8.05 -17.17
CA GLY A 185 -18.26 -7.12 -17.25
C GLY A 185 -18.49 -5.76 -16.61
N GLU A 186 -19.70 -5.47 -16.09
CA GLU A 186 -19.99 -4.22 -15.40
C GLU A 186 -19.30 -4.19 -14.03
N VAL A 187 -18.50 -3.15 -13.81
CA VAL A 187 -17.85 -2.85 -12.52
C VAL A 187 -18.34 -1.48 -12.06
N ALA A 188 -18.96 -1.44 -10.89
CA ALA A 188 -19.34 -0.19 -10.26
C ALA A 188 -18.50 0.02 -9.00
N TYR A 189 -17.44 0.81 -9.15
CA TYR A 189 -16.55 1.21 -8.04
C TYR A 189 -17.33 1.99 -6.99
N ALA A 190 -17.11 1.67 -5.72
CA ALA A 190 -17.49 2.53 -4.62
C ALA A 190 -16.67 3.83 -4.68
N PRO A 191 -17.18 4.95 -4.12
CA PRO A 191 -16.36 6.12 -3.90
C PRO A 191 -15.13 5.76 -3.05
N ALA A 192 -13.96 6.25 -3.44
CA ALA A 192 -12.73 6.05 -2.68
C ALA A 192 -12.80 6.80 -1.34
N GLU A 193 -12.45 6.13 -0.25
CA GLU A 193 -12.46 6.71 1.09
C GLU A 193 -11.27 7.66 1.32
N THR A 194 -11.26 8.33 2.46
CA THR A 194 -10.16 9.23 2.83
C THR A 194 -8.81 8.50 2.79
N ALA A 195 -7.80 9.14 2.19
CA ALA A 195 -6.46 8.61 1.93
C ALA A 195 -6.38 7.41 0.97
N MET A 196 -7.49 6.94 0.39
CA MET A 196 -7.43 5.98 -0.71
C MET A 196 -6.93 6.65 -2.00
N PRO A 197 -6.25 5.90 -2.89
CA PRO A 197 -5.78 6.42 -4.16
C PRO A 197 -6.91 6.94 -5.06
N CYS A 198 -6.59 7.97 -5.84
CA CYS A 198 -7.47 8.51 -6.87
C CYS A 198 -6.66 8.93 -8.09
N LEU A 199 -7.34 9.10 -9.21
CA LEU A 199 -6.74 9.61 -10.44
C LEU A 199 -7.12 11.08 -10.61
N MET A 200 -6.12 11.92 -10.89
CA MET A 200 -6.35 13.30 -11.29
C MET A 200 -7.15 13.33 -12.61
N PRO A 201 -7.97 14.35 -12.89
CA PRO A 201 -8.83 14.37 -14.09
C PRO A 201 -8.09 14.09 -15.40
N GLU A 202 -6.86 14.60 -15.55
CA GLU A 202 -6.03 14.36 -16.72
C GLU A 202 -5.55 12.91 -16.87
N ASP A 203 -5.35 12.21 -15.76
CA ASP A 203 -4.93 10.80 -15.73
C ASP A 203 -6.16 9.90 -15.86
N ALA A 204 -7.26 10.23 -15.18
CA ALA A 204 -8.54 9.53 -15.27
C ALA A 204 -9.11 9.50 -16.69
N ALA A 205 -8.94 10.58 -17.47
CA ALA A 205 -9.37 10.66 -18.87
C ALA A 205 -8.66 9.65 -19.79
N ARG A 206 -7.54 9.05 -19.34
CA ARG A 206 -6.83 7.99 -20.07
C ARG A 206 -7.48 6.62 -19.90
N PHE A 207 -8.46 6.49 -19.01
CA PHE A 207 -9.15 5.25 -18.68
C PHE A 207 -10.65 5.35 -18.97
N GLY A 208 -11.26 4.20 -19.29
CA GLY A 208 -12.66 4.05 -19.66
C GLY A 208 -13.60 3.92 -18.47
N SER A 209 -13.08 3.53 -17.32
CA SER A 209 -13.76 3.52 -16.04
C SER A 209 -12.82 4.08 -14.97
N SER A 210 -13.39 4.80 -14.01
CA SER A 210 -12.67 5.40 -12.90
C SER A 210 -13.62 5.56 -11.71
N TRP A 211 -13.09 6.06 -10.60
CA TRP A 211 -13.83 6.31 -9.38
C TRP A 211 -13.61 7.75 -8.92
N GLN A 212 -14.48 8.21 -8.04
CA GLN A 212 -14.38 9.54 -7.44
C GLN A 212 -14.10 9.43 -5.95
N CYS A 213 -13.54 10.49 -5.40
CA CYS A 213 -13.39 10.63 -3.96
C CYS A 213 -14.74 10.78 -3.26
N GLY A 214 -14.94 10.04 -2.18
CA GLY A 214 -16.12 10.09 -1.33
C GLY A 214 -15.95 11.01 -0.11
N GLY A 215 -16.98 11.08 0.73
CA GLY A 215 -16.85 11.68 2.08
C GLY A 215 -16.47 13.18 2.12
N GLY A 216 -16.70 13.93 1.03
CA GLY A 216 -16.32 15.34 0.93
C GLY A 216 -14.81 15.57 0.75
N THR A 217 -14.06 14.54 0.38
CA THR A 217 -12.65 14.64 0.01
C THR A 217 -12.48 15.03 -1.45
N ILE A 218 -11.29 15.51 -1.80
CA ILE A 218 -10.89 15.90 -3.15
C ILE A 218 -9.63 15.14 -3.56
N CYS A 219 -9.54 14.77 -4.83
CA CYS A 219 -8.35 14.10 -5.34
C CYS A 219 -7.16 15.07 -5.34
N THR A 220 -6.16 14.78 -4.52
CA THR A 220 -5.03 15.68 -4.26
C THR A 220 -3.72 14.97 -4.57
N PRO A 221 -2.89 15.50 -5.49
CA PRO A 221 -1.59 14.92 -5.77
C PRO A 221 -0.62 15.19 -4.61
N ILE A 222 0.00 14.15 -4.07
CA ILE A 222 0.94 14.25 -2.96
C ILE A 222 2.40 14.06 -3.38
N ALA A 223 2.62 13.35 -4.49
CA ALA A 223 3.94 13.14 -5.06
C ALA A 223 3.92 13.04 -6.58
N THR A 224 4.99 13.53 -7.20
CA THR A 224 5.33 13.28 -8.60
C THR A 224 6.73 12.70 -8.70
N ALA A 225 7.05 12.00 -9.77
CA ALA A 225 8.41 11.54 -10.05
C ALA A 225 8.74 11.72 -11.53
N SER A 226 10.02 11.96 -11.82
CA SER A 226 10.50 12.00 -13.20
C SER A 226 10.30 10.64 -13.88
N GLY A 227 9.72 10.66 -15.08
CA GLY A 227 9.51 9.44 -15.86
C GLY A 227 8.30 8.60 -15.43
N VAL A 228 7.55 8.97 -14.39
CA VAL A 228 6.28 8.33 -14.04
C VAL A 228 5.13 9.16 -14.61
N ARG A 229 4.22 8.50 -15.35
CA ARG A 229 3.17 9.19 -16.14
C ARG A 229 1.91 9.49 -15.34
N THR A 230 1.62 8.67 -14.32
CA THR A 230 0.47 8.83 -13.42
C THR A 230 0.94 9.44 -12.11
N LYS A 231 0.32 10.55 -11.68
CA LYS A 231 0.69 11.19 -10.41
C LYS A 231 0.14 10.38 -9.25
N LEU A 232 0.91 10.26 -8.17
CA LEU A 232 0.37 9.74 -6.91
C LEU A 232 -0.57 10.78 -6.30
N ALA A 233 -1.86 10.46 -6.30
CA ALA A 233 -2.90 11.27 -5.71
C ALA A 233 -3.80 10.45 -4.79
N GLU A 234 -4.34 11.12 -3.78
CA GLU A 234 -5.18 10.52 -2.75
C GLU A 234 -6.43 11.36 -2.52
N CYS A 235 -7.49 10.71 -2.04
CA CYS A 235 -8.71 11.37 -1.61
C CYS A 235 -8.50 12.05 -0.25
N LEU A 236 -8.18 13.34 -0.27
CA LEU A 236 -7.82 14.10 0.92
C LEU A 236 -8.85 15.17 1.27
N LEU A 237 -8.89 15.56 2.54
CA LEU A 237 -9.73 16.67 2.97
C LEU A 237 -9.34 17.96 2.23
N PRO A 238 -10.32 18.77 1.82
CA PRO A 238 -10.03 20.06 1.20
C PRO A 238 -9.29 20.96 2.18
N LYS A 239 -8.61 21.96 1.62
CA LYS A 239 -7.91 22.99 2.39
C LYS A 239 -8.87 23.61 3.42
N ASP A 240 -8.37 23.81 4.64
CA ASP A 240 -9.09 24.42 5.77
C ASP A 240 -10.32 23.61 6.26
N SER A 241 -10.43 22.33 5.89
CA SER A 241 -11.49 21.45 6.38
C SER A 241 -11.52 21.39 7.93
N PRO A 242 -12.69 21.58 8.56
CA PRO A 242 -12.85 21.42 10.00
C PRO A 242 -12.77 19.96 10.46
N ALA A 243 -12.80 19.00 9.52
CA ALA A 243 -12.71 17.57 9.79
C ALA A 243 -11.26 17.05 9.85
N MET A 244 -10.27 17.95 9.91
CA MET A 244 -8.84 17.61 10.00
C MET A 244 -8.57 16.61 11.13
N PHE A 245 -7.66 15.67 10.89
CA PHE A 245 -7.30 14.62 11.83
C PHE A 245 -5.81 14.31 11.78
N SER A 246 -5.27 13.71 12.84
CA SER A 246 -3.86 13.36 12.93
C SER A 246 -3.53 12.23 11.96
N GLY A 247 -2.49 12.41 11.16
CA GLY A 247 -2.05 11.48 10.11
C GLY A 247 -2.55 11.82 8.71
N HIS A 248 -3.43 12.82 8.55
CA HIS A 248 -3.71 13.41 7.25
C HIS A 248 -2.41 13.94 6.63
N PRO A 249 -2.06 13.62 5.36
CA PRO A 249 -0.89 14.20 4.72
C PRO A 249 -0.98 15.73 4.70
N CYS A 250 0.18 16.39 4.77
CA CYS A 250 0.21 17.85 4.84
C CYS A 250 1.24 18.50 3.92
N LEU A 251 2.05 17.69 3.24
CA LEU A 251 3.09 18.13 2.31
C LEU A 251 2.88 17.51 0.94
N THR A 252 3.20 18.30 -0.09
CA THR A 252 3.42 17.80 -1.45
C THR A 252 4.92 17.74 -1.73
N GLY A 253 5.31 16.92 -2.70
CA GLY A 253 6.71 16.87 -3.11
C GLY A 253 6.94 16.21 -4.46
N SER A 254 8.21 16.16 -4.83
CA SER A 254 8.70 15.52 -6.05
C SER A 254 9.83 14.55 -5.71
N ILE A 255 9.78 13.35 -6.27
CA ILE A 255 10.83 12.35 -6.20
C ILE A 255 11.76 12.55 -7.40
N ALA A 256 13.02 12.86 -7.13
CA ALA A 256 14.09 12.75 -8.13
C ALA A 256 14.56 11.30 -8.13
N SER A 257 14.24 10.58 -9.22
CA SER A 257 14.56 9.16 -9.35
C SER A 257 16.03 8.95 -9.71
N ASN A 258 16.67 7.96 -9.08
CA ASN A 258 17.99 7.48 -9.44
C ASN A 258 17.88 6.08 -10.05
N ALA A 259 17.90 6.01 -11.38
CA ALA A 259 17.71 4.74 -12.10
C ALA A 259 18.80 3.70 -11.80
N ALA A 260 20.05 4.13 -11.55
CA ALA A 260 21.15 3.23 -11.24
C ALA A 260 21.07 2.70 -9.80
N GLU A 261 20.56 3.52 -8.88
CA GLU A 261 20.45 3.20 -7.45
C GLU A 261 19.12 3.69 -6.88
N PRO A 262 18.00 2.98 -7.11
CA PRO A 262 16.69 3.52 -6.72
C PRO A 262 16.47 3.67 -5.19
N PHE A 263 17.27 3.01 -4.35
CA PHE A 263 17.33 3.30 -2.91
C PHE A 263 17.73 4.74 -2.61
N ASN A 264 18.47 5.38 -3.53
CA ASN A 264 18.98 6.74 -3.40
C ASN A 264 18.03 7.81 -3.98
N ASP A 265 16.80 7.44 -4.37
CA ASP A 265 15.74 8.41 -4.72
C ASP A 265 15.64 9.52 -3.66
N ARG A 266 15.49 10.77 -4.12
CA ARG A 266 15.41 11.94 -3.24
C ARG A 266 14.05 12.60 -3.34
N TYR A 267 13.31 12.57 -2.22
CA TYR A 267 12.07 13.31 -2.09
C TYR A 267 12.35 14.76 -1.66
N ARG A 268 11.92 15.71 -2.49
CA ARG A 268 11.95 17.15 -2.20
C ARG A 268 10.54 17.64 -1.91
N ILE A 269 10.37 18.27 -0.76
CA ILE A 269 9.12 18.95 -0.41
C ILE A 269 8.94 20.16 -1.35
N THR A 270 7.77 20.25 -1.98
CA THR A 270 7.40 21.35 -2.89
C THR A 270 6.36 22.27 -2.28
N GLY A 271 5.61 21.83 -1.26
CA GLY A 271 4.65 22.67 -0.57
C GLY A 271 4.07 22.04 0.70
N GLN A 272 3.39 22.87 1.49
CA GLN A 272 2.55 22.46 2.61
C GLN A 272 1.11 22.92 2.32
N PHE A 273 0.14 22.03 2.45
CA PHE A 273 -1.26 22.32 2.11
C PHE A 273 -2.23 22.14 3.28
N ALA A 274 -1.77 21.58 4.41
CA ALA A 274 -2.58 21.38 5.61
C ALA A 274 -1.76 21.54 6.89
N ALA A 275 -2.45 21.55 8.04
CA ALA A 275 -1.85 21.53 9.38
C ALA A 275 -0.83 22.68 9.63
N PHE A 276 -1.29 23.92 9.50
CA PHE A 276 -0.45 25.13 9.58
C PHE A 276 -0.14 25.61 10.99
N ALA A 277 -0.54 24.90 12.05
CA ALA A 277 -0.23 25.34 13.41
C ALA A 277 1.30 25.39 13.60
N PRO A 278 1.84 26.46 14.20
CA PRO A 278 3.28 26.68 14.31
C PRO A 278 3.96 25.73 15.31
N ALA A 279 3.17 25.10 16.19
CA ALA A 279 3.66 24.21 17.22
C ALA A 279 2.63 23.12 17.54
N ILE A 280 3.11 22.05 18.19
CA ILE A 280 2.24 20.99 18.71
C ILE A 280 1.33 21.58 19.78
N SER A 281 0.03 21.30 19.66
CA SER A 281 -0.97 21.61 20.68
C SER A 281 -1.92 20.42 20.84
N ARG A 282 -2.92 20.52 21.73
CA ARG A 282 -3.95 19.49 21.89
C ARG A 282 -5.14 19.65 20.94
N THR A 283 -5.25 20.80 20.26
CA THR A 283 -6.46 21.19 19.51
C THR A 283 -6.17 21.54 18.06
N ALA A 284 -5.04 22.18 17.77
CA ALA A 284 -4.60 22.58 16.44
C ALA A 284 -3.53 21.63 15.89
N PHE A 285 -3.60 21.38 14.58
CA PHE A 285 -2.72 20.46 13.87
C PHE A 285 -1.49 21.18 13.30
N THR A 286 -0.31 20.66 13.63
CA THR A 286 0.95 21.06 13.02
C THR A 286 1.42 19.98 12.03
N CYS A 287 2.00 20.38 10.92
CA CYS A 287 2.53 19.46 9.93
C CYS A 287 3.91 18.95 10.37
N ARG A 288 4.02 17.64 10.61
CA ARG A 288 5.28 17.00 11.00
C ARG A 288 6.06 16.59 9.74
N PRO A 289 7.37 16.84 9.69
CA PRO A 289 8.17 16.63 8.49
C PRO A 289 8.38 15.13 8.20
N PRO A 290 8.73 14.77 6.95
CA PRO A 290 8.85 13.38 6.50
C PRO A 290 10.11 12.65 7.02
N LYS A 291 10.84 13.25 7.99
CA LYS A 291 12.09 12.70 8.54
C LYS A 291 11.92 11.42 9.36
N ILE A 292 10.69 10.99 9.63
CA ILE A 292 10.36 9.83 10.48
C ILE A 292 9.76 8.66 9.67
N GLY A 293 10.05 8.58 8.37
CA GLY A 293 9.53 7.49 7.51
C GLY A 293 8.07 7.66 7.09
N VAL A 294 7.59 8.92 7.02
CA VAL A 294 6.22 9.27 6.59
C VAL A 294 6.30 10.30 5.45
N PRO A 295 6.50 9.85 4.20
CA PRO A 295 6.53 10.75 3.05
C PRO A 295 5.19 11.51 2.94
N GLY A 296 5.20 12.74 2.41
CA GLY A 296 4.03 13.64 2.42
C GLY A 296 3.72 14.30 3.78
N GLY A 297 4.56 14.06 4.79
CA GLY A 297 4.35 14.57 6.15
C GLY A 297 3.08 14.01 6.79
N PHE A 298 2.82 14.42 8.03
CA PHE A 298 1.59 14.06 8.70
C PHE A 298 1.09 15.18 9.63
N ALA A 299 -0.19 15.52 9.52
CA ALA A 299 -0.85 16.42 10.44
C ALA A 299 -0.84 15.82 11.85
N TYR A 300 -0.60 16.64 12.88
CA TYR A 300 -0.49 16.13 14.24
C TYR A 300 -0.99 17.13 15.28
N ARG A 301 -1.80 16.62 16.20
CA ARG A 301 -2.04 17.23 17.53
C ARG A 301 -1.73 16.20 18.62
N ALA A 302 -1.36 16.66 19.80
CA ALA A 302 -1.18 15.80 20.96
C ALA A 302 -2.53 15.29 21.48
N CYS A 303 -2.55 14.09 22.06
CA CYS A 303 -3.76 13.59 22.72
C CYS A 303 -4.15 14.50 23.90
N ASP A 304 -5.43 14.80 24.01
CA ASP A 304 -6.02 15.29 25.25
C ASP A 304 -6.49 14.12 26.14
N ASP A 305 -7.10 14.44 27.28
CA ASP A 305 -7.56 13.44 28.24
C ASP A 305 -8.78 12.66 27.72
N LYS A 306 -9.61 13.28 26.86
CA LYS A 306 -10.76 12.62 26.24
C LYS A 306 -10.31 11.61 25.19
N ASP A 307 -9.29 11.95 24.41
CA ASP A 307 -8.67 11.07 23.42
C ASP A 307 -8.05 9.84 24.10
N ARG A 308 -7.31 10.06 25.20
CA ARG A 308 -6.68 8.98 26.00
C ARG A 308 -7.71 8.02 26.60
N ALA A 309 -8.87 8.55 27.00
CA ALA A 309 -9.99 7.77 27.54
C ALA A 309 -10.92 7.18 26.46
N PHE A 310 -10.60 7.38 25.18
CA PHE A 310 -11.38 6.97 24.01
C PHE A 310 -12.84 7.46 24.03
N SER A 311 -13.06 8.68 24.53
CA SER A 311 -14.41 9.21 24.82
C SER A 311 -15.28 9.41 23.58
N ALA A 312 -14.65 9.58 22.42
CA ALA A 312 -15.33 9.77 21.13
C ALA A 312 -15.81 8.45 20.50
N PHE A 313 -15.25 7.32 20.91
CA PHE A 313 -15.59 6.00 20.38
C PHE A 313 -16.83 5.48 21.11
N LYS A 314 -17.96 5.45 20.40
CA LYS A 314 -19.27 5.06 20.95
C LYS A 314 -19.90 4.01 20.04
N ALA A 315 -20.48 2.97 20.65
CA ALA A 315 -21.22 1.96 19.90
C ALA A 315 -22.34 2.59 19.05
N GLY A 316 -22.48 2.12 17.80
CA GLY A 316 -23.49 2.62 16.86
C GLY A 316 -23.22 4.02 16.31
N LYS A 317 -22.04 4.61 16.55
CA LYS A 317 -21.58 5.84 15.91
C LYS A 317 -20.44 5.53 14.94
N SER A 318 -20.26 6.39 13.94
CA SER A 318 -19.14 6.31 13.02
C SER A 318 -17.82 6.37 13.78
N MET A 319 -16.85 5.58 13.33
CA MET A 319 -15.51 5.59 13.89
C MET A 319 -14.89 6.99 13.71
N PRO A 320 -14.38 7.64 14.77
CA PRO A 320 -13.57 8.85 14.64
C PRO A 320 -12.35 8.61 13.75
N SER A 321 -11.97 9.59 12.92
CA SER A 321 -10.83 9.47 11.99
C SER A 321 -9.46 9.40 12.67
N GLU A 322 -9.37 9.79 13.96
CA GLU A 322 -8.15 9.66 14.73
C GLU A 322 -8.38 8.99 16.09
N ILE A 323 -7.34 8.31 16.55
CA ILE A 323 -7.27 7.62 17.83
C ILE A 323 -5.95 7.98 18.51
N CYS A 324 -5.98 8.10 19.83
CA CYS A 324 -4.77 8.28 20.62
C CYS A 324 -4.02 6.93 20.69
N GLY A 325 -3.20 6.64 19.69
CA GLY A 325 -2.41 5.43 19.58
C GLY A 325 -1.07 5.50 20.30
N LEU A 326 -0.23 4.48 20.07
CA LEU A 326 1.15 4.48 20.54
C LEU A 326 2.06 5.21 19.57
N VAL A 327 3.05 5.92 20.10
CA VAL A 327 4.05 6.65 19.31
C VAL A 327 5.44 6.45 19.88
N GLY A 328 6.38 6.08 19.01
CA GLY A 328 7.81 6.16 19.29
C GLY A 328 8.27 7.61 19.22
N GLY A 329 9.07 8.05 20.19
CA GLY A 329 9.79 9.31 20.14
C GLY A 329 11.30 9.08 20.06
N LYS A 330 12.10 10.14 20.27
CA LYS A 330 13.59 10.04 20.27
C LYS A 330 14.11 8.91 21.17
N LYS A 331 13.46 8.65 22.31
CA LYS A 331 13.83 7.55 23.20
C LYS A 331 13.66 6.18 22.53
N PHE A 332 12.62 6.00 21.71
CA PHE A 332 12.38 4.79 20.94
C PHE A 332 13.45 4.62 19.87
N ASP A 333 13.76 5.67 19.10
CA ASP A 333 14.81 5.60 18.06
C ASP A 333 16.18 5.23 18.66
N ILE A 334 16.52 5.82 19.81
CA ILE A 334 17.72 5.46 20.56
C ILE A 334 17.65 4.00 21.02
N CYS A 335 16.49 3.57 21.52
CA CYS A 335 16.25 2.21 21.98
C CYS A 335 16.50 1.16 20.89
N VAL A 336 15.94 1.40 19.71
CA VAL A 336 16.08 0.55 18.52
C VAL A 336 17.53 0.47 18.07
N ALA A 337 18.30 1.56 18.22
CA ALA A 337 19.73 1.57 17.91
C ALA A 337 20.58 0.76 18.92
N THR A 338 19.98 0.17 19.96
CA THR A 338 20.69 -0.67 20.93
C THR A 338 20.29 -2.14 20.81
N ASN A 339 21.22 -3.05 21.12
CA ASN A 339 20.94 -4.49 21.24
C ASN A 339 20.21 -4.86 22.56
N ASN A 340 19.63 -3.90 23.30
CA ASN A 340 18.92 -4.12 24.57
C ASN A 340 17.48 -3.59 24.49
N PHE A 341 16.77 -4.07 23.48
CA PHE A 341 15.42 -3.66 23.11
C PHE A 341 14.42 -3.86 24.27
N ASP A 342 14.56 -4.99 24.98
CA ASP A 342 13.60 -5.45 25.98
C ASP A 342 13.46 -4.53 27.18
N GLN A 343 14.57 -4.01 27.69
CA GLN A 343 14.57 -3.17 28.89
C GLN A 343 14.11 -1.73 28.62
N CYS A 344 14.16 -1.29 27.38
CA CYS A 344 14.08 0.13 27.06
C CYS A 344 12.75 0.53 26.39
N LEU A 345 12.03 -0.37 25.71
CA LEU A 345 10.78 -0.01 25.01
C LEU A 345 9.66 0.47 25.94
N GLY A 346 9.48 -0.17 27.09
CA GLY A 346 8.38 0.13 28.00
C GLY A 346 8.32 1.60 28.46
N GLY A 347 9.47 2.28 28.53
CA GLY A 347 9.57 3.71 28.87
C GLY A 347 9.77 4.66 27.67
N ALA A 348 9.89 4.11 26.47
CA ALA A 348 10.16 4.86 25.24
C ALA A 348 8.91 5.16 24.41
N VAL A 349 7.83 4.40 24.63
CA VAL A 349 6.55 4.55 23.93
C VAL A 349 5.67 5.56 24.66
N ASN A 350 5.16 6.53 23.90
CA ASN A 350 4.21 7.54 24.38
C ASN A 350 2.85 7.36 23.70
N ARG A 351 1.87 8.18 24.10
CA ARG A 351 0.57 8.25 23.43
C ARG A 351 0.48 9.49 22.56
N GLY A 352 0.05 9.33 21.32
CA GLY A 352 -0.11 10.41 20.34
C GLY A 352 -1.22 10.10 19.34
N ASN A 353 -1.92 11.13 18.85
CA ASN A 353 -2.98 10.92 17.89
C ASN A 353 -2.42 10.43 16.54
N ARG A 354 -3.16 9.48 15.96
CA ARG A 354 -2.88 8.76 14.73
C ARG A 354 -4.19 8.53 13.99
N PRO A 355 -4.18 8.25 12.67
CA PRO A 355 -5.38 7.81 12.00
C PRO A 355 -5.90 6.54 12.67
N ALA A 356 -7.20 6.49 12.92
CA ALA A 356 -7.86 5.26 13.33
C ALA A 356 -8.01 4.35 12.12
N CYS A 357 -7.94 3.04 12.34
CA CYS A 357 -8.13 2.05 11.29
C CYS A 357 -8.89 0.84 11.82
N SER A 358 -9.53 0.11 10.93
CA SER A 358 -10.28 -1.11 11.21
C SER A 358 -10.32 -2.00 9.97
N ALA A 359 -10.99 -3.15 10.04
CA ALA A 359 -11.18 -4.05 8.91
C ALA A 359 -11.84 -3.41 7.67
N ASP A 360 -12.53 -2.29 7.85
CA ASP A 360 -13.25 -1.55 6.80
C ASP A 360 -12.70 -0.13 6.58
N HIS A 361 -11.76 0.32 7.42
CA HIS A 361 -11.14 1.65 7.32
C HIS A 361 -9.62 1.51 7.35
N PHE A 362 -9.00 1.54 6.18
CA PHE A 362 -7.60 1.19 6.03
C PHE A 362 -6.66 2.39 6.20
N CYS A 363 -5.42 2.07 6.55
CA CYS A 363 -4.34 3.03 6.51
C CYS A 363 -3.89 3.32 5.06
N ARG A 364 -3.25 4.47 4.85
CA ARG A 364 -2.49 4.78 3.63
C ARG A 364 -1.41 3.72 3.38
N GLU A 365 -1.01 3.53 2.12
CA GLU A 365 -0.14 2.43 1.65
C GLU A 365 1.23 2.28 2.37
N ASP A 366 1.71 3.34 3.02
CA ASP A 366 2.97 3.39 3.78
C ASP A 366 2.79 3.21 5.30
N TYR A 367 1.57 2.95 5.76
CA TYR A 367 1.21 2.66 7.15
C TYR A 367 0.57 1.26 7.29
N MET A 368 0.70 0.69 8.48
CA MET A 368 0.05 -0.56 8.89
C MET A 368 -0.92 -0.27 10.03
N CYS A 369 -2.05 -0.99 10.05
CA CYS A 369 -3.00 -0.87 11.14
C CYS A 369 -2.54 -1.69 12.35
N GLN A 370 -2.05 -1.01 13.37
CA GLN A 370 -1.54 -1.62 14.58
C GLN A 370 -2.62 -1.71 15.67
N SER A 371 -2.69 -2.82 16.38
CA SER A 371 -3.57 -2.99 17.54
C SER A 371 -3.08 -2.16 18.73
N LEU A 372 -4.02 -1.71 19.55
CA LEU A 372 -3.73 -1.20 20.89
C LEU A 372 -3.40 -2.37 21.84
N PRO A 373 -2.31 -2.30 22.63
CA PRO A 373 -2.08 -3.28 23.69
C PRO A 373 -3.26 -3.37 24.66
N ALA A 374 -3.58 -4.59 25.10
CA ALA A 374 -4.73 -4.83 25.97
C ALA A 374 -4.63 -4.13 27.33
N ASP A 375 -3.41 -3.85 27.81
CA ASP A 375 -3.11 -3.12 29.04
C ASP A 375 -3.22 -1.59 28.88
N THR A 376 -3.46 -1.10 27.65
CA THR A 376 -3.73 0.32 27.44
C THR A 376 -5.03 0.71 28.16
N PRO A 377 -5.00 1.72 29.07
CA PRO A 377 -6.21 2.17 29.76
C PRO A 377 -7.33 2.53 28.79
N GLY A 378 -8.47 1.86 28.91
CA GLY A 378 -9.65 2.07 28.07
C GLY A 378 -9.67 1.32 26.73
N ALA A 379 -8.64 0.52 26.40
CA ALA A 379 -8.55 -0.19 25.11
C ALA A 379 -9.76 -1.10 24.81
N ALA A 380 -10.41 -1.66 25.84
CA ALA A 380 -11.63 -2.45 25.68
C ALA A 380 -12.78 -1.71 24.97
N LYS A 381 -12.80 -0.36 25.01
CA LYS A 381 -13.81 0.47 24.33
C LYS A 381 -13.62 0.55 22.81
N VAL A 382 -12.43 0.21 22.32
CA VAL A 382 -12.00 0.36 20.93
C VAL A 382 -11.52 -0.97 20.35
N LYS A 383 -12.09 -2.09 20.83
CA LYS A 383 -11.83 -3.42 20.27
C LYS A 383 -12.22 -3.44 18.79
N GLY A 384 -11.37 -4.00 17.91
CA GLY A 384 -11.60 -3.97 16.46
C GLY A 384 -11.03 -2.71 15.79
N ILE A 385 -10.46 -1.77 16.56
CA ILE A 385 -9.96 -0.48 16.07
C ILE A 385 -8.50 -0.33 16.45
N GLY A 386 -7.68 -0.16 15.44
CA GLY A 386 -6.25 0.08 15.55
C GLY A 386 -5.87 1.53 15.29
N PHE A 387 -4.57 1.76 15.19
CA PHE A 387 -3.98 3.03 14.79
C PHE A 387 -2.96 2.83 13.67
N CYS A 388 -2.93 3.74 12.70
CA CYS A 388 -1.99 3.68 11.61
C CYS A 388 -0.57 4.04 12.08
N SER A 389 0.33 3.07 12.02
CA SER A 389 1.74 3.19 12.37
C SER A 389 2.60 3.07 11.10
N PRO A 390 3.65 3.89 10.90
CA PRO A 390 4.47 3.78 9.71
C PRO A 390 5.08 2.37 9.60
N THR A 391 5.04 1.79 8.41
CA THR A 391 5.48 0.42 8.11
C THR A 391 6.85 0.06 8.71
N TYR A 392 7.83 0.97 8.62
CA TYR A 392 9.16 0.80 9.20
C TYR A 392 9.14 0.49 10.71
N PHE A 393 8.26 1.12 11.50
CA PHE A 393 8.17 0.83 12.94
C PHE A 393 7.80 -0.63 13.18
N ILE A 394 6.85 -1.18 12.43
CA ILE A 394 6.42 -2.57 12.60
C ILE A 394 7.49 -3.54 12.11
N PHE A 395 8.10 -3.27 10.96
CA PHE A 395 9.07 -4.19 10.36
C PHE A 395 10.37 -4.28 11.14
N GLN A 396 10.89 -3.20 11.71
CA GLN A 396 12.06 -3.28 12.59
C GLN A 396 11.84 -4.20 13.79
N MET A 397 10.62 -4.22 14.31
CA MET A 397 10.28 -5.06 15.43
C MET A 397 10.04 -6.53 15.04
N ARG A 398 9.94 -6.86 13.74
CA ARG A 398 9.74 -8.22 13.21
C ARG A 398 10.96 -8.81 12.51
N ILE A 399 11.68 -8.03 11.71
CA ILE A 399 12.74 -8.49 10.80
C ILE A 399 14.07 -8.69 11.53
N ASP A 400 14.40 -7.81 12.47
CA ASP A 400 15.73 -7.80 13.10
C ASP A 400 15.86 -8.84 14.22
N ASN A 401 14.85 -9.70 14.42
CA ASN A 401 14.78 -10.70 15.49
C ASN A 401 15.14 -10.13 16.87
N HIS A 402 14.87 -8.83 17.10
CA HIS A 402 14.97 -8.23 18.42
C HIS A 402 14.17 -9.11 19.39
N ALA A 403 14.81 -9.49 20.48
CA ALA A 403 14.17 -10.27 21.52
C ALA A 403 12.86 -9.57 21.93
N THR A 404 11.87 -10.36 22.32
CA THR A 404 10.57 -9.85 22.75
C THR A 404 10.74 -9.16 24.10
N PRO A 405 10.37 -7.88 24.27
CA PRO A 405 10.50 -7.14 25.53
C PRO A 405 9.72 -7.71 26.71
N TRP A 406 8.82 -8.65 26.46
CA TRP A 406 8.04 -9.29 27.50
C TRP A 406 8.48 -10.75 27.61
N ALA A 407 8.90 -11.10 28.82
CA ALA A 407 9.10 -12.47 29.24
C ALA A 407 7.75 -13.19 29.31
N THR A 408 7.18 -13.54 28.16
CA THR A 408 6.37 -14.74 28.08
C THR A 408 7.34 -15.89 27.85
N THR A 409 7.42 -16.79 28.84
CA THR A 409 8.24 -18.00 28.89
C THR A 409 8.00 -18.99 27.74
N ALA A 410 7.17 -18.66 26.75
CA ALA A 410 6.82 -19.52 25.62
C ALA A 410 7.88 -19.56 24.51
N ARG A 411 8.81 -18.58 24.44
CA ARG A 411 9.77 -18.48 23.32
C ARG A 411 11.04 -19.32 23.47
N ALA A 412 11.22 -20.04 24.57
CA ALA A 412 12.45 -20.79 24.83
C ALA A 412 12.54 -22.15 24.11
N SER A 413 11.50 -22.62 23.38
CA SER A 413 11.55 -23.95 22.73
C SER A 413 11.41 -23.98 21.20
N MET A 414 11.12 -22.86 20.54
CA MET A 414 11.00 -22.86 19.07
C MET A 414 12.35 -22.53 18.44
N GLY A 415 13.22 -23.54 18.44
CA GLY A 415 14.40 -23.56 17.60
C GLY A 415 14.01 -23.33 16.15
N SER A 416 14.81 -22.52 15.46
CA SER A 416 14.78 -22.32 14.01
C SER A 416 14.78 -23.68 13.29
N GLY A 417 13.62 -24.12 12.84
CA GLY A 417 13.46 -25.41 12.19
C GLY A 417 12.21 -25.43 11.32
N PHE A 418 12.39 -25.19 10.03
CA PHE A 418 11.48 -25.74 9.03
C PHE A 418 11.51 -27.26 9.16
N GLY A 419 10.38 -27.90 9.48
CA GLY A 419 10.24 -29.35 9.29
C GLY A 419 9.38 -30.06 10.32
N ALA A 420 8.37 -30.75 9.78
CA ALA A 420 7.69 -31.93 10.29
C ALA A 420 6.95 -31.84 11.64
N ALA A 421 5.62 -31.99 11.53
CA ALA A 421 4.82 -32.54 12.61
C ALA A 421 5.40 -33.89 13.06
N ALA A 422 5.46 -34.09 14.38
CA ALA A 422 5.54 -35.41 14.98
C ALA A 422 4.41 -35.51 16.01
N GLU A 423 3.67 -36.60 15.88
CA GLU A 423 2.59 -37.08 16.76
C GLU A 423 3.05 -37.20 18.21
N GLU A 424 2.22 -36.76 19.16
CA GLU A 424 1.42 -37.63 20.06
C GLU A 424 0.31 -36.82 20.74
#